data_AF-A0A7C6V997-F1
#
_entry.id   AF-A0A7C6V997-F1
#
_cell.length_a   1.000
_cell.length_b   1.000
_cell.length_c   1.000
_cell.angle_alpha   90.00
_cell.angle_beta   90.00
_cell.angle_gamma   90.00
#
_symmetry.space_group_name_H-M   'P 1'
#
loop_
_entity.id
_entity.type
_entity.pdbx_description
1 polymer ?
#
loop_
_entity_poly.entity_id
_entity_poly.type
_entity_poly.pdbx_seq_one_letter_code
_entity_poly.pdbx_strand_id
1 'polypeptide(L)'
;MSFVDMIKEKVLEQFSTGISFKDMMYSLILAFVLGLFIILVYRKTFRGVLFSKGFAFSLVLLAMVTAIVIRTISSNLALSLGMVGALSIVRFRTAIKDPVDTVFMFWAIAVGIMAGAGLYLISVIASLLVGIFYIIITITYKKASLPYLLIIRHDPEVINDIKAFLSRFRKYKIKSKTVNRNGSEITVELAFKGEEADLIDELLGINGVKDASLISYEGEFGL
;
A
#
# COMPACT_ATOMS: atom_id res chain seq x y z
N MET A 1 2.14 -33.15 42.36
CA MET A 1 1.11 -32.37 41.66
C MET A 1 1.00 -32.93 40.26
N SER A 2 -0.20 -33.33 39.82
CA SER A 2 -0.41 -33.92 38.50
C SER A 2 -0.37 -32.83 37.42
N PHE A 3 0.07 -33.17 36.20
CA PHE A 3 0.03 -32.27 35.03
C PHE A 3 -1.38 -31.73 34.77
N VAL A 4 -2.40 -32.52 35.12
CA VAL A 4 -3.81 -32.15 35.04
C VAL A 4 -4.19 -31.07 36.07
N ASP A 5 -3.61 -31.11 37.26
CA ASP A 5 -3.86 -30.11 38.32
C ASP A 5 -3.21 -28.77 37.95
N MET A 6 -2.00 -28.81 37.39
CA MET A 6 -1.28 -27.62 36.92
C MET A 6 -1.99 -26.94 35.73
N ILE A 7 -2.63 -27.72 34.85
CA ILE A 7 -3.50 -27.19 33.80
C ILE A 7 -4.77 -26.59 34.41
N LYS A 8 -5.43 -27.29 35.34
CA LYS A 8 -6.64 -26.78 36.01
C LYS A 8 -6.37 -25.47 36.76
N GLU A 9 -5.28 -25.37 37.51
CA GLU A 9 -4.91 -24.14 38.24
C GLU A 9 -4.65 -22.98 37.29
N LYS A 10 -3.84 -23.16 36.24
CA LYS A 10 -3.58 -22.10 35.25
C LYS A 10 -4.84 -21.66 34.52
N VAL A 11 -5.73 -22.62 34.22
CA VAL A 11 -7.02 -22.35 33.59
C VAL A 11 -7.95 -21.60 34.55
N LEU A 12 -8.01 -21.99 35.82
CA LEU A 12 -8.80 -21.32 36.87
C LEU A 12 -8.28 -19.90 37.20
N GLU A 13 -6.97 -19.68 37.24
CA GLU A 13 -6.39 -18.34 37.39
C GLU A 13 -6.76 -17.43 36.20
N GLN A 14 -6.74 -17.96 34.97
CA GLN A 14 -7.21 -17.23 33.79
C GLN A 14 -8.70 -16.90 33.87
N PHE A 15 -9.54 -17.79 34.43
CA PHE A 15 -10.97 -17.53 34.65
C PHE A 15 -11.24 -16.51 35.78
N SER A 16 -10.30 -16.31 36.70
CA SER A 16 -10.47 -15.45 37.88
C SER A 16 -10.09 -13.99 37.64
N THR A 17 -9.41 -13.69 36.53
CA THR A 17 -9.12 -12.32 36.13
C THR A 17 -10.29 -11.73 35.37
N GLY A 18 -11.25 -11.17 36.10
CA GLY A 18 -12.36 -10.42 35.51
C GLY A 18 -11.85 -9.32 34.57
N ILE A 19 -12.58 -9.07 33.48
CA ILE A 19 -12.26 -8.00 32.53
C ILE A 19 -12.25 -6.67 33.30
N SER A 20 -11.06 -6.15 33.59
CA SER A 20 -10.91 -4.83 34.18
C SER A 20 -11.30 -3.79 33.13
N PHE A 21 -12.37 -3.03 33.40
CA PHE A 21 -12.82 -1.91 32.55
C PHE A 21 -11.67 -0.95 32.20
N LYS A 22 -10.73 -0.76 33.14
CA LYS A 22 -9.53 0.06 32.93
C LYS A 22 -8.67 -0.45 31.79
N ASP A 23 -8.41 -1.76 31.75
CA ASP A 23 -7.53 -2.34 30.74
C ASP A 23 -8.17 -2.37 29.36
N MET A 24 -9.49 -2.55 29.30
CA MET A 24 -10.26 -2.42 28.07
C MET A 24 -10.14 -0.99 27.51
N MET A 25 -10.23 0.01 28.37
CA MET A 25 -10.09 1.42 27.99
C MET A 25 -8.65 1.72 27.51
N TYR A 26 -7.63 1.16 28.17
CA TYR A 26 -6.23 1.27 27.70
C TYR A 26 -6.01 0.62 26.33
N SER A 27 -6.53 -0.60 26.12
CA SER A 27 -6.44 -1.29 24.83
C SER A 27 -7.13 -0.49 23.72
N LEU A 28 -8.29 0.12 23.99
CA LEU A 28 -9.04 0.91 23.02
C LEU A 28 -8.32 2.21 22.66
N ILE A 29 -7.83 2.96 23.65
CA ILE A 29 -7.09 4.20 23.44
C ILE A 29 -5.81 3.92 22.65
N LEU A 30 -5.07 2.86 23.01
CA LEU A 30 -3.86 2.50 22.28
C LEU A 30 -4.13 2.10 20.83
N ALA A 31 -5.17 1.27 20.60
CA ALA A 31 -5.58 0.89 19.26
C ALA A 31 -6.02 2.09 18.42
N PHE A 32 -6.69 3.08 19.03
CA PHE A 32 -7.06 4.33 18.38
C PHE A 32 -5.82 5.14 17.98
N VAL A 33 -4.88 5.36 18.92
CA VAL A 33 -3.64 6.12 18.65
C VAL A 33 -2.79 5.45 17.57
N LEU A 34 -2.62 4.13 17.63
CA LEU A 34 -1.87 3.39 16.62
C LEU A 34 -2.62 3.32 15.28
N GLY A 35 -3.95 3.24 15.29
CA GLY A 35 -4.77 3.36 14.09
C GLY A 35 -4.60 4.73 13.41
N LEU A 36 -4.55 5.82 14.18
CA LEU A 36 -4.25 7.15 13.66
C LEU A 36 -2.84 7.21 13.06
N PHE A 37 -1.85 6.60 13.72
CA PHE A 37 -0.50 6.49 13.17
C PHE A 37 -0.49 5.78 11.81
N ILE A 38 -1.22 4.67 11.68
CA ILE A 38 -1.38 3.95 10.40
C ILE A 38 -2.00 4.85 9.33
N ILE A 39 -3.06 5.62 9.65
CA ILE A 39 -3.65 6.60 8.72
C ILE A 39 -2.61 7.65 8.29
N LEU A 40 -1.80 8.16 9.21
CA LEU A 40 -0.79 9.16 8.88
C LEU A 40 0.25 8.62 7.90
N VAL A 41 0.71 7.38 8.13
CA VAL A 41 1.64 6.69 7.22
C VAL A 41 0.98 6.45 5.87
N TYR A 42 -0.28 5.98 5.85
CA TYR A 42 -1.05 5.78 4.63
C TYR A 42 -1.20 7.07 3.83
N ARG A 43 -1.63 8.16 4.47
CA ARG A 43 -1.84 9.46 3.82
C ARG A 43 -0.54 10.05 3.27
N LYS A 44 0.58 9.90 3.99
CA LYS A 44 1.89 10.41 3.54
C LYS A 44 2.46 9.59 2.38
N THR A 45 2.04 8.34 2.27
CA THR A 45 2.54 7.39 1.28
C THR A 45 1.59 7.19 0.10
N PHE A 46 0.38 7.71 0.16
CA PHE A 46 -0.62 7.53 -0.87
C PHE A 46 -0.12 8.00 -2.24
N ARG A 47 -0.16 7.09 -3.22
CA ARG A 47 0.33 7.27 -4.59
C ARG A 47 -0.77 7.19 -5.65
N GLY A 48 -2.02 6.95 -5.26
CA GLY A 48 -3.13 6.78 -6.21
C GLY A 48 -3.84 8.09 -6.55
N VAL A 49 -4.63 8.05 -7.63
CA VAL A 49 -5.44 9.18 -8.12
C VAL A 49 -6.67 9.46 -7.24
N LEU A 50 -7.11 8.48 -6.43
CA LEU A 50 -8.36 8.53 -5.65
C LEU A 50 -8.15 8.11 -4.19
N PHE A 51 -7.87 9.09 -3.30
CA PHE A 51 -7.81 8.84 -1.86
C PHE A 51 -9.22 8.60 -1.30
N SER A 52 -9.49 7.37 -0.84
CA SER A 52 -10.74 7.04 -0.17
C SER A 52 -10.67 7.42 1.31
N LYS A 53 -11.29 8.56 1.67
CA LYS A 53 -11.45 8.98 3.08
C LYS A 53 -12.15 7.90 3.91
N GLY A 54 -13.12 7.19 3.31
CA GLY A 54 -13.83 6.09 3.96
C GLY A 54 -12.92 4.92 4.29
N PHE A 55 -12.01 4.57 3.38
CA PHE A 55 -11.01 3.51 3.64
C PHE A 55 -10.05 3.92 4.77
N ALA A 56 -9.52 5.14 4.74
CA ALA A 56 -8.63 5.62 5.80
C ALA A 56 -9.32 5.54 7.17
N PHE A 57 -10.55 6.02 7.30
CA PHE A 57 -11.31 5.92 8.55
C PHE A 57 -11.58 4.46 8.97
N SER A 58 -11.81 3.57 8.00
CA SER A 58 -12.01 2.15 8.27
C SER A 58 -10.80 1.48 8.93
N LEU A 59 -9.58 1.94 8.68
CA LEU A 59 -8.36 1.38 9.32
C LEU A 59 -8.34 1.62 10.84
N VAL A 60 -8.74 2.81 11.29
CA VAL A 60 -8.85 3.11 12.73
C VAL A 60 -9.93 2.27 13.37
N LEU A 61 -11.12 2.21 12.74
CA LEU A 61 -12.21 1.40 13.25
C LEU A 61 -11.83 -0.08 13.31
N LEU A 62 -11.12 -0.59 12.31
CA LEU A 62 -10.66 -1.96 12.25
C LEU A 62 -9.71 -2.29 13.41
N ALA A 63 -8.75 -1.42 13.71
CA ALA A 63 -7.86 -1.57 14.86
C ALA A 63 -8.62 -1.54 16.20
N MET A 64 -9.60 -0.63 16.35
CA MET A 64 -10.40 -0.52 17.58
C MET A 64 -11.32 -1.73 17.78
N VAL A 65 -12.04 -2.14 16.73
CA VAL A 65 -12.95 -3.30 16.79
C VAL A 65 -12.17 -4.57 17.11
N THR A 66 -11.04 -4.79 16.45
CA THR A 66 -10.18 -5.96 16.72
C THR A 66 -9.63 -5.94 18.15
N ALA A 67 -9.25 -4.78 18.69
CA ALA A 67 -8.81 -4.68 20.08
C ALA A 67 -9.91 -5.04 21.10
N ILE A 68 -11.14 -4.56 20.90
CA ILE A 68 -12.30 -4.91 21.75
C ILE A 68 -12.56 -6.42 21.67
N VAL A 69 -12.60 -6.94 20.46
CA VAL A 69 -12.88 -8.35 20.18
C VAL A 69 -11.85 -9.25 20.87
N ILE A 70 -10.56 -8.98 20.69
CA ILE A 70 -9.49 -9.79 21.28
C ILE A 70 -9.45 -9.64 22.79
N ARG A 71 -9.70 -8.45 23.35
CA ARG A 71 -9.75 -8.27 24.80
C ARG A 71 -10.86 -9.10 25.44
N THR A 72 -12.03 -9.13 24.80
CA THR A 72 -13.21 -9.90 25.24
C THR A 72 -12.96 -11.41 25.19
N ILE A 73 -12.23 -11.85 24.17
CA ILE A 73 -11.85 -13.24 23.99
C ILE A 73 -10.75 -13.68 24.95
N SER A 74 -9.75 -12.83 25.19
CA SER A 74 -8.58 -13.21 25.98
C SER A 74 -8.93 -13.60 27.42
N SER A 75 -10.05 -13.11 27.94
CA SER A 75 -10.61 -13.48 29.25
C SER A 75 -11.39 -14.80 29.25
N ASN A 76 -11.66 -15.40 28.08
CA ASN A 76 -12.42 -16.65 27.99
C ASN A 76 -11.90 -17.54 26.84
N LEU A 77 -11.10 -18.54 27.20
CA LEU A 77 -10.52 -19.53 26.28
C LEU A 77 -11.58 -20.24 25.40
N ALA A 78 -12.78 -20.50 25.92
CA ALA A 78 -13.85 -21.15 25.14
C ALA A 78 -14.42 -20.20 24.06
N LEU A 79 -14.53 -18.90 24.36
CA LEU A 79 -14.88 -17.85 23.40
C LEU A 79 -13.80 -17.65 22.33
N SER A 80 -12.52 -17.83 22.70
CA SER A 80 -11.38 -17.74 21.77
C SER A 80 -11.43 -18.78 20.66
N LEU A 81 -11.65 -20.04 21.05
CA LEU A 81 -11.71 -21.15 20.11
C LEU A 81 -12.89 -20.99 19.12
N GLY A 82 -14.04 -20.51 19.61
CA GLY A 82 -15.22 -20.25 18.79
C GLY A 82 -15.01 -19.12 17.77
N MET A 83 -14.26 -18.07 18.12
CA MET A 83 -14.12 -16.92 17.24
C MET A 83 -13.10 -17.12 16.12
N VAL A 84 -12.05 -17.92 16.34
CA VAL A 84 -11.13 -18.32 15.25
C VAL A 84 -11.89 -19.09 14.16
N GLY A 85 -12.89 -19.90 14.55
CA GLY A 85 -13.79 -20.58 13.62
C GLY A 85 -14.81 -19.68 12.93
N ALA A 86 -15.24 -18.58 13.57
CA ALA A 86 -16.14 -17.61 12.94
C ALA A 86 -15.40 -16.69 11.96
N LEU A 87 -14.16 -16.29 12.28
CA LEU A 87 -13.36 -15.40 11.46
C LEU A 87 -12.91 -16.07 10.15
N SER A 88 -12.77 -17.40 10.14
CA SER A 88 -12.50 -18.19 8.92
C SER A 88 -13.68 -18.25 7.94
N ILE A 89 -14.89 -17.90 8.37
CA ILE A 89 -16.11 -17.85 7.52
C ILE A 89 -16.24 -16.49 6.81
N VAL A 90 -15.59 -15.44 7.33
CA VAL A 90 -15.66 -14.08 6.75
C VAL A 90 -14.86 -14.02 5.45
N ARG A 91 -15.54 -14.25 4.33
CA ARG A 91 -14.98 -14.07 2.99
C ARG A 91 -15.20 -12.64 2.48
N PHE A 92 -14.14 -11.95 2.12
CA PHE A 92 -14.25 -10.72 1.34
C PHE A 92 -14.75 -11.09 -0.06
N ARG A 93 -16.00 -10.71 -0.37
CA ARG A 93 -16.65 -11.01 -1.66
C ARG A 93 -16.38 -9.98 -2.76
N THR A 94 -15.72 -8.88 -2.41
CA THR A 94 -15.35 -7.80 -3.33
C THR A 94 -13.85 -7.83 -3.56
N ALA A 95 -13.42 -7.73 -4.82
CA ALA A 95 -12.01 -7.57 -5.16
C ALA A 95 -11.46 -6.31 -4.47
N ILE A 96 -10.39 -6.47 -3.68
CA ILE A 96 -9.68 -5.34 -3.10
C ILE A 96 -8.93 -4.66 -4.24
N LYS A 97 -9.21 -3.37 -4.48
CA LYS A 97 -8.72 -2.62 -5.66
C LYS A 97 -7.20 -2.50 -5.71
N ASP A 98 -6.53 -2.46 -4.56
CA ASP A 98 -5.07 -2.30 -4.46
C ASP A 98 -4.48 -3.29 -3.44
N PRO A 99 -3.44 -4.08 -3.79
CA PRO A 99 -2.75 -4.95 -2.83
C PRO A 99 -2.16 -4.18 -1.63
N VAL A 100 -1.78 -2.91 -1.80
CA VAL A 100 -1.24 -2.06 -0.73
C VAL A 100 -2.30 -1.81 0.34
N ASP A 101 -3.55 -1.50 -0.05
CA ASP A 101 -4.65 -1.30 0.89
C ASP A 101 -4.86 -2.54 1.76
N THR A 102 -4.72 -3.73 1.19
CA THR A 102 -4.81 -5.00 1.93
C THR A 102 -3.75 -5.09 3.04
N VAL A 103 -2.51 -4.71 2.76
CA VAL A 103 -1.43 -4.70 3.75
C VAL A 103 -1.75 -3.75 4.90
N PHE A 104 -2.29 -2.57 4.61
CA PHE A 104 -2.71 -1.61 5.65
C PHE A 104 -3.84 -2.14 6.52
N MET A 105 -4.83 -2.83 5.92
CA MET A 105 -5.88 -3.49 6.71
C MET A 105 -5.31 -4.55 7.65
N PHE A 106 -4.42 -5.42 7.14
CA PHE A 106 -3.77 -6.44 7.97
C PHE A 106 -2.91 -5.84 9.07
N TRP A 107 -2.22 -4.74 8.79
CA TRP A 107 -1.44 -4.02 9.78
C TRP A 107 -2.33 -3.45 10.90
N ALA A 108 -3.47 -2.84 10.54
CA ALA A 108 -4.45 -2.35 11.52
C ALA A 108 -5.03 -3.50 12.38
N ILE A 109 -5.37 -4.64 11.78
CA ILE A 109 -5.83 -5.83 12.49
C ILE A 109 -4.75 -6.33 13.46
N ALA A 110 -3.50 -6.47 12.99
CA ALA A 110 -2.39 -6.98 13.81
C ALA A 110 -2.14 -6.07 15.04
N VAL A 111 -2.17 -4.76 14.84
CA VAL A 111 -2.06 -3.77 15.92
C VAL A 111 -3.19 -3.91 16.93
N GLY A 112 -4.43 -4.02 16.46
CA GLY A 112 -5.58 -4.22 17.33
C GLY A 112 -5.51 -5.54 18.11
N ILE A 113 -5.02 -6.62 17.50
CA ILE A 113 -4.79 -7.89 18.20
C ILE A 113 -3.76 -7.73 19.32
N MET A 114 -2.60 -7.12 19.05
CA MET A 114 -1.57 -6.91 20.07
C MET A 114 -2.06 -6.00 21.21
N ALA A 115 -2.77 -4.92 20.88
CA ALA A 115 -3.35 -4.02 21.88
C ALA A 115 -4.46 -4.71 22.70
N GLY A 116 -5.30 -5.52 22.08
CA GLY A 116 -6.36 -6.31 22.74
C GLY A 116 -5.81 -7.41 23.64
N ALA A 117 -4.69 -8.03 23.27
CA ALA A 117 -4.00 -9.05 24.06
C ALA A 117 -3.21 -8.49 25.26
N GLY A 118 -3.20 -7.17 25.46
CA GLY A 118 -2.43 -6.51 26.52
C GLY A 118 -0.93 -6.35 26.24
N LEU A 119 -0.48 -6.68 25.03
CA LEU A 119 0.92 -6.55 24.60
C LEU A 119 1.22 -5.12 24.12
N TYR A 120 1.00 -4.15 24.99
CA TYR A 120 1.03 -2.73 24.65
C TYR A 120 2.37 -2.27 24.08
N LEU A 121 3.48 -2.57 24.75
CA LEU A 121 4.82 -2.17 24.32
C LEU A 121 5.18 -2.76 22.94
N ILE A 122 4.85 -4.05 22.74
CA ILE A 122 5.12 -4.75 21.48
C ILE A 122 4.30 -4.13 20.35
N SER A 123 3.04 -3.79 20.60
CA SER A 123 2.17 -3.16 19.60
C SER A 123 2.72 -1.83 19.08
N VAL A 124 3.31 -1.02 19.96
CA VAL A 124 3.93 0.27 19.60
C VAL A 124 5.19 0.06 18.78
N ILE A 125 6.11 -0.79 19.25
CA ILE A 125 7.39 -1.04 18.57
C ILE A 125 7.15 -1.66 17.18
N ALA A 126 6.29 -2.67 17.09
CA ALA A 126 5.98 -3.33 15.83
C ALA A 126 5.32 -2.36 14.84
N SER A 127 4.38 -1.52 15.31
CA SER A 127 3.75 -0.50 14.45
C SER A 127 4.78 0.51 13.93
N LEU A 128 5.64 1.04 14.81
CA LEU A 128 6.69 1.98 14.39
C LEU A 128 7.64 1.37 13.35
N LEU A 129 8.11 0.14 13.56
CA LEU A 129 9.01 -0.53 12.62
C LEU A 129 8.36 -0.74 11.25
N VAL A 130 7.14 -1.28 11.20
CA VAL A 130 6.41 -1.48 9.94
C VAL A 130 6.21 -0.15 9.22
N GLY A 131 5.80 0.89 9.94
CA GLY A 131 5.63 2.23 9.37
C GLY A 131 6.93 2.82 8.81
N ILE A 132 8.04 2.69 9.54
CA ILE A 132 9.36 3.18 9.09
C ILE A 132 9.82 2.44 7.84
N PHE A 133 9.77 1.10 7.83
CA PHE A 133 10.19 0.32 6.66
C PHE A 133 9.35 0.65 5.43
N TYR A 134 8.03 0.79 5.61
CA TYR A 134 7.14 1.15 4.51
C TYR A 134 7.45 2.54 3.93
N ILE A 135 7.76 3.52 4.80
CA ILE A 135 8.20 4.86 4.36
C ILE A 135 9.53 4.79 3.61
N ILE A 136 10.52 4.03 4.10
CA ILE A 136 11.84 3.88 3.46
C ILE A 136 11.69 3.28 2.05
N ILE A 137 10.91 2.21 1.93
CA ILE A 137 10.60 1.59 0.63
C ILE A 137 9.96 2.63 -0.28
N THR A 138 8.96 3.35 0.21
CA THR A 138 8.27 4.37 -0.59
C THR A 138 9.21 5.49 -1.07
N ILE A 139 10.09 5.99 -0.22
CA ILE A 139 11.03 7.06 -0.62
C ILE A 139 12.04 6.53 -1.64
N THR A 140 12.52 5.30 -1.45
CA THR A 140 13.49 4.66 -2.36
C THR A 140 12.88 4.46 -3.75
N TYR A 141 11.64 3.99 -3.82
CA TYR A 141 10.94 3.75 -5.09
C TYR A 141 10.45 5.05 -5.75
N LYS A 142 10.15 6.13 -5.01
CA LYS A 142 9.81 7.46 -5.59
C LYS A 142 10.91 8.02 -6.50
N LYS A 143 12.16 7.58 -6.33
CA LYS A 143 13.31 8.05 -7.12
C LYS A 143 13.43 7.34 -8.47
N ALA A 144 12.68 6.26 -8.69
CA ALA A 144 12.44 5.70 -10.01
C ALA A 144 11.41 6.60 -10.70
N SER A 145 11.93 7.63 -11.40
CA SER A 145 11.23 8.44 -12.40
C SER A 145 10.02 7.70 -13.00
N LEU A 146 8.82 8.25 -12.75
CA LEU A 146 7.58 7.77 -13.33
C LEU A 146 7.79 7.56 -14.84
N PRO A 147 7.45 6.40 -15.38
CA PRO A 147 7.59 6.19 -16.81
C PRO A 147 6.59 7.09 -17.54
N TYR A 148 7.09 7.93 -18.43
CA TYR A 148 6.25 8.64 -19.38
C TYR A 148 6.12 7.80 -20.64
N LEU A 149 4.93 7.73 -21.21
CA LEU A 149 4.71 7.23 -22.56
C LEU A 149 4.74 8.41 -23.50
N LEU A 150 5.79 8.45 -24.32
CA LEU A 150 5.93 9.39 -25.41
C LEU A 150 5.48 8.70 -26.70
N ILE A 151 4.45 9.26 -27.33
CA ILE A 151 3.95 8.83 -28.63
C ILE A 151 4.42 9.86 -29.65
N ILE A 152 5.23 9.42 -30.62
CA ILE A 152 5.79 10.30 -31.66
C ILE A 152 5.30 9.80 -33.01
N ARG A 153 4.62 10.68 -33.75
CA ARG A 153 4.24 10.43 -35.13
C ARG A 153 5.20 11.15 -36.06
N HIS A 154 5.84 10.41 -36.96
CA HIS A 154 6.94 10.91 -37.78
C HIS A 154 6.94 10.30 -39.19
N ASP A 155 7.67 10.92 -40.11
CA ASP A 155 7.93 10.35 -41.42
C ASP A 155 8.98 9.22 -41.35
N PRO A 156 8.87 8.14 -42.16
CA PRO A 156 9.71 6.95 -42.03
C PRO A 156 11.23 7.21 -42.05
N GLU A 157 11.64 8.28 -42.74
CA GLU A 157 13.04 8.67 -42.96
C GLU A 157 13.70 9.26 -41.70
N VAL A 158 12.91 9.81 -40.78
CA VAL A 158 13.36 10.59 -39.60
C VAL A 158 13.63 9.70 -38.36
N ILE A 159 13.48 8.38 -38.52
CA ILE A 159 13.63 7.42 -37.41
C ILE A 159 15.03 7.49 -36.74
N ASN A 160 16.07 7.82 -37.50
CA ASN A 160 17.43 7.88 -36.99
C ASN A 160 17.67 9.11 -36.11
N ASP A 161 17.10 10.26 -36.49
CA ASP A 161 17.19 11.50 -35.71
C ASP A 161 16.41 11.36 -34.40
N ILE A 162 15.24 10.71 -34.44
CA ILE A 162 14.46 10.40 -33.24
C ILE A 162 15.22 9.43 -32.32
N LYS A 163 15.88 8.40 -32.87
CA LYS A 163 16.74 7.51 -32.07
C LYS A 163 17.91 8.25 -31.43
N ALA A 164 18.55 9.18 -32.16
CA ALA A 164 19.63 10.01 -31.64
C ALA A 164 19.12 10.93 -30.52
N PHE A 165 17.95 11.54 -30.68
CA PHE A 165 17.30 12.30 -29.61
C PHE A 165 17.03 11.44 -28.37
N LEU A 166 16.43 10.26 -28.54
CA LEU A 166 16.09 9.35 -27.44
C LEU A 166 17.33 8.82 -26.69
N SER A 167 18.48 8.70 -27.37
CA SER A 167 19.73 8.25 -26.77
C SER A 167 20.27 9.19 -25.67
N ARG A 168 19.77 10.44 -25.60
CA ARG A 168 20.09 11.39 -24.52
C ARG A 168 19.48 10.95 -23.18
N PHE A 169 18.42 10.13 -23.19
CA PHE A 169 17.77 9.67 -21.98
C PHE A 169 18.43 8.40 -21.44
N ARG A 170 18.80 8.42 -20.15
CA ARG A 170 19.48 7.32 -19.46
C ARG A 170 18.70 6.00 -19.47
N LYS A 171 17.37 6.07 -19.57
CA LYS A 171 16.47 4.91 -19.63
C LYS A 171 15.31 5.21 -20.58
N TYR A 172 15.29 4.54 -21.73
CA TYR A 172 14.14 4.51 -22.63
C TYR A 172 13.91 3.08 -23.12
N LYS A 173 12.66 2.72 -23.38
CA LYS A 173 12.26 1.43 -23.94
C LYS A 173 11.19 1.65 -24.99
N ILE A 174 11.46 1.22 -26.22
CA ILE A 174 10.47 1.25 -27.30
C ILE A 174 9.46 0.13 -27.03
N LYS A 175 8.17 0.48 -26.88
CA LYS A 175 7.08 -0.48 -26.64
C LYS A 175 6.51 -1.01 -27.94
N SER A 176 6.30 -0.11 -28.89
CA SER A 176 5.73 -0.40 -30.18
C SER A 176 6.30 0.53 -31.24
N LYS A 177 6.34 0.03 -32.46
CA LYS A 177 6.61 0.80 -33.66
C LYS A 177 5.60 0.36 -34.72
N THR A 178 4.82 1.31 -35.20
CA THR A 178 3.83 1.08 -36.24
C THR A 178 4.24 1.87 -37.47
N VAL A 179 4.28 1.22 -38.63
CA VAL A 179 4.62 1.87 -39.89
C VAL A 179 3.44 1.69 -40.83
N ASN A 180 2.88 2.81 -41.31
CA ASN A 180 1.78 2.81 -42.27
C ASN A 180 2.15 3.69 -43.49
N ARG A 181 1.37 3.59 -44.57
CA ARG A 181 1.57 4.35 -45.81
C ARG A 181 1.50 5.87 -45.63
N ASN A 182 0.84 6.35 -44.56
CA ASN A 182 0.65 7.78 -44.27
C ASN A 182 1.58 8.32 -43.17
N GLY A 183 2.48 7.50 -42.63
CA GLY A 183 3.41 7.87 -41.56
C GLY A 183 3.79 6.71 -40.64
N SER A 184 4.79 6.94 -39.81
CA SER A 184 5.24 6.02 -38.77
C SER A 184 4.89 6.57 -37.39
N GLU A 185 4.60 5.70 -36.44
CA GLU A 185 4.37 6.04 -35.05
C GLU A 185 5.27 5.17 -34.17
N ILE A 186 5.89 5.78 -33.16
CA ILE A 186 6.70 5.09 -32.17
C ILE A 186 6.20 5.46 -30.77
N THR A 187 5.98 4.43 -29.95
CA THR A 187 5.63 4.61 -28.53
C THR A 187 6.83 4.22 -27.69
N VAL A 188 7.30 5.16 -26.88
CA VAL A 188 8.51 5.02 -26.07
C VAL A 188 8.16 5.25 -24.60
N GLU A 189 8.51 4.29 -23.76
CA GLU A 189 8.52 4.47 -22.32
C GLU A 189 9.85 5.13 -21.93
N LEU A 190 9.82 6.31 -21.33
CA LEU A 190 11.03 7.02 -20.95
C LEU A 190 10.93 7.64 -19.55
N ALA A 191 12.07 7.64 -18.87
CA ALA A 191 12.25 8.29 -17.59
C ALA A 191 12.75 9.72 -17.82
N PHE A 192 11.87 10.70 -17.72
CA PHE A 192 12.21 12.11 -17.88
C PHE A 192 12.41 12.81 -16.54
N LYS A 193 13.38 13.72 -16.48
CA LYS A 193 13.62 14.65 -15.36
C LYS A 193 13.87 16.03 -15.95
N GLY A 194 12.81 16.76 -16.23
CA GLY A 194 12.83 18.11 -16.81
C GLY A 194 11.40 18.66 -16.95
N GLU A 195 11.24 19.84 -17.57
CA GLU A 195 9.92 20.40 -17.89
C GLU A 195 9.33 19.71 -19.13
N GLU A 196 8.08 19.26 -19.03
CA GLU A 196 7.41 18.45 -20.06
C GLU A 196 7.28 19.20 -21.40
N ALA A 197 7.12 20.54 -21.34
CA ALA A 197 7.00 21.41 -22.51
C ALA A 197 8.29 21.43 -23.35
N ASP A 198 9.45 21.53 -22.70
CA ASP A 198 10.76 21.57 -23.39
C ASP A 198 10.99 20.30 -24.23
N LEU A 199 10.57 19.14 -23.73
CA LEU A 199 10.73 17.87 -24.42
C LEU A 199 9.89 17.78 -25.70
N ILE A 200 8.64 18.28 -25.64
CA ILE A 200 7.73 18.26 -26.79
C ILE A 200 8.21 19.28 -27.84
N ASP A 201 8.62 20.47 -27.41
CA ASP A 201 9.11 21.52 -28.31
C ASP A 201 10.41 21.09 -29.03
N GLU A 202 11.35 20.45 -28.32
CA GLU A 202 12.55 19.89 -28.93
C GLU A 202 12.24 18.79 -29.98
N LEU A 203 11.22 17.95 -29.73
CA LEU A 203 10.80 16.90 -30.66
C LEU A 203 10.12 17.47 -31.91
N LEU A 204 9.25 18.47 -31.73
CA LEU A 204 8.57 19.15 -32.84
C LEU A 204 9.56 19.97 -33.70
N GLY A 205 10.70 20.36 -33.15
CA GLY A 205 11.80 20.99 -33.89
C GLY A 205 12.52 20.08 -34.89
N ILE A 206 12.31 18.76 -34.83
CA ILE A 206 12.90 17.81 -35.78
C ILE A 206 12.04 17.76 -37.05
N ASN A 207 12.61 18.19 -38.18
CA ASN A 207 11.92 18.18 -39.47
C ASN A 207 11.41 16.78 -39.83
N GLY A 208 10.08 16.67 -39.99
CA GLY A 208 9.37 15.42 -40.31
C GLY A 208 8.82 14.67 -39.09
N VAL A 209 8.92 15.23 -37.89
CA VAL A 209 8.01 14.92 -36.78
C VAL A 209 6.70 15.70 -37.01
N LYS A 210 5.57 14.98 -36.99
CA LYS A 210 4.24 15.55 -37.26
C LYS A 210 3.50 15.90 -35.98
N ASP A 211 3.66 15.06 -34.96
CA ASP A 211 2.97 15.20 -33.68
C ASP A 211 3.73 14.45 -32.59
N ALA A 212 3.68 14.95 -31.36
CA ALA A 212 4.29 14.35 -30.18
C ALA A 212 3.37 14.52 -28.98
N SER A 213 3.04 13.42 -28.32
CA SER A 213 2.20 13.41 -27.12
C SER A 213 2.93 12.73 -25.97
N LEU A 214 3.02 13.43 -24.84
CA LEU A 214 3.59 12.91 -23.60
C LEU A 214 2.45 12.59 -22.63
N ILE A 215 2.37 11.32 -22.24
CA ILE A 215 1.36 10.83 -21.30
C ILE A 215 2.08 10.30 -20.07
N SER A 216 1.72 10.81 -18.89
CA SER A 216 2.16 10.21 -17.63
C SER A 216 1.57 8.80 -17.53
N TYR A 217 2.43 7.78 -17.59
CA TYR A 217 1.99 6.39 -17.48
C TYR A 217 2.24 5.92 -16.05
N GLU A 218 1.17 5.90 -15.26
CA GLU A 218 1.13 5.03 -14.09
C GLU A 218 0.94 3.62 -14.64
N GLY A 219 2.05 2.88 -14.78
CA GLY A 219 1.95 1.48 -15.14
C GLY A 219 0.99 0.78 -14.20
N GLU A 220 -0.06 0.16 -14.75
CA GLU A 220 -0.77 -0.90 -14.04
C GLU A 220 0.24 -2.01 -13.81
N PHE A 221 0.99 -1.97 -12.72
CA PHE A 221 1.47 -3.11 -11.93
C PHE A 221 2.15 -2.55 -10.67
N GLY A 222 1.70 -3.07 -9.53
CA GLY A 222 2.12 -2.65 -8.20
C GLY A 222 3.61 -2.87 -7.91
N LEU A 223 4.10 -1.98 -7.03
CA LEU A 223 5.44 -1.80 -6.47
C LEU A 223 6.32 -0.74 -7.16
#